data_AF-A0A062HV65-F1
#
_entry.id   AF-A0A062HV65-F1
#
_cell.length_a   1.000
_cell.length_b   1.000
_cell.length_c   1.000
_cell.angle_alpha   90.00
_cell.angle_beta   90.00
_cell.angle_gamma   90.00
#
_symmetry.space_group_name_H-M   'P 1'
#
loop_
_entity.id
_entity.type
_entity.pdbx_description
1 polymer ?
#
loop_
_entity_poly.entity_id
_entity_poly.type
_entity_poly.pdbx_seq_one_letter_code
_entity_poly.pdbx_strand_id
1 'polypeptide(L)'
;MQDSIEQYMQKVGQQARDASRVLTSASTSLKNHALSAIYTALENNQAAILAANQIDMEKGRSNQLDSALLDRLELTPARFKGMLQGLKDVIALVDPIGEITDLAYRPTGIQIGKMRVPLGVVGMIYESRPNVTLEAASLAIKSGNAIILRGGSEALESNKAIAEAVKHGLKVAGLPEHSVQVIETSDRAAVGHLITMAEYVDVIVPRGGKSLIERVTNEARIPVI
;
A
#
# COMPACT_ATOMS: atom_id res chain seq x y z
N MET A 1 27.80 4.77 -6.92
CA MET A 1 27.41 5.84 -6.00
C MET A 1 26.09 5.41 -5.39
N GLN A 2 26.02 5.25 -4.08
CA GLN A 2 24.76 4.93 -3.40
C GLN A 2 23.94 6.23 -3.37
N ASP A 3 22.76 6.23 -4.00
CA ASP A 3 21.85 7.37 -3.95
C ASP A 3 21.57 7.73 -2.48
N SER A 4 21.52 9.02 -2.15
CA SER A 4 21.12 9.43 -0.80
C SER A 4 19.68 8.99 -0.51
N ILE A 5 19.33 8.83 0.77
CA ILE A 5 17.95 8.47 1.14
C ILE A 5 16.93 9.47 0.58
N GLU A 6 17.31 10.74 0.49
CA GLU A 6 16.51 11.80 -0.12
C GLU A 6 16.27 11.55 -1.62
N GLN A 7 17.34 11.27 -2.39
CA GLN A 7 17.23 10.98 -3.82
C GLN A 7 16.37 9.73 -4.09
N TYR A 8 16.56 8.69 -3.28
CA TYR A 8 15.74 7.49 -3.35
C TYR A 8 14.25 7.81 -3.11
N MET A 9 13.94 8.55 -2.04
CA MET A 9 12.56 8.89 -1.71
C MET A 9 11.93 9.81 -2.77
N GLN A 10 12.66 10.79 -3.31
CA GLN A 10 12.18 11.61 -4.43
C GLN A 10 11.80 10.76 -5.65
N LYS A 11 12.64 9.79 -6.02
CA LYS A 11 12.36 8.87 -7.12
C LYS A 11 11.10 8.06 -6.87
N VAL A 12 10.93 7.51 -5.65
CA VAL A 12 9.73 6.78 -5.25
C VAL A 12 8.47 7.66 -5.40
N GLY A 13 8.55 8.92 -4.95
CA GLY A 13 7.44 9.88 -5.08
C GLY A 13 7.06 10.16 -6.54
N GLN A 14 8.04 10.46 -7.38
CA GLN A 14 7.82 10.70 -8.81
C GLN A 14 7.16 9.48 -9.49
N GLN A 15 7.70 8.28 -9.22
CA GLN A 15 7.17 7.03 -9.76
C GLN A 15 5.74 6.76 -9.29
N ALA A 16 5.40 7.06 -8.02
CA ALA A 16 4.05 6.90 -7.50
C ALA A 16 3.08 7.87 -8.17
N ARG A 17 3.50 9.13 -8.37
CA ARG A 17 2.69 10.16 -9.02
C ARG A 17 2.43 9.86 -10.50
N ASP A 18 3.42 9.30 -11.20
CA ASP A 18 3.24 8.87 -12.58
C ASP A 18 2.30 7.66 -12.68
N ALA A 19 2.43 6.70 -11.75
CA ALA A 19 1.54 5.54 -11.68
C ALA A 19 0.09 5.93 -11.32
N SER A 20 -0.11 6.91 -10.43
CA SER A 20 -1.45 7.34 -10.00
C SER A 20 -2.27 7.91 -11.16
N ARG A 21 -1.62 8.59 -12.12
CA ARG A 21 -2.27 9.13 -13.32
C ARG A 21 -2.86 8.01 -14.19
N VAL A 22 -2.12 6.92 -14.35
CA VAL A 22 -2.59 5.74 -15.10
C VAL A 22 -3.74 5.06 -14.36
N LEU A 23 -3.59 4.84 -13.04
CA LEU A 23 -4.61 4.22 -12.20
C LEU A 23 -5.93 4.99 -12.16
N THR A 24 -5.88 6.33 -12.22
CA THR A 24 -7.09 7.17 -12.21
C THR A 24 -8.03 6.84 -13.38
N SER A 25 -7.46 6.47 -14.54
CA SER A 25 -8.22 6.07 -15.74
C SER A 25 -8.45 4.56 -15.86
N ALA A 26 -7.94 3.75 -14.93
CA ALA A 26 -8.05 2.30 -15.00
C ALA A 26 -9.50 1.85 -14.76
N SER A 27 -10.02 1.03 -15.68
CA SER A 27 -11.38 0.48 -15.56
C SER A 27 -11.48 -0.49 -14.37
N THR A 28 -12.69 -0.68 -13.86
CA THR A 28 -12.97 -1.67 -12.81
C THR A 28 -12.47 -3.07 -13.19
N SER A 29 -12.67 -3.47 -14.45
CA SER A 29 -12.21 -4.76 -14.97
C SER A 29 -10.69 -4.88 -14.88
N LEU A 30 -9.95 -3.83 -15.27
CA LEU A 30 -8.49 -3.82 -15.23
C LEU A 30 -7.97 -3.88 -13.79
N LYS A 31 -8.56 -3.09 -12.89
CA LYS A 31 -8.23 -3.11 -11.45
C LYS A 31 -8.48 -4.48 -10.84
N ASN A 32 -9.65 -5.08 -11.10
CA ASN A 32 -9.98 -6.41 -10.61
C ASN A 32 -9.09 -7.49 -11.21
N HIS A 33 -8.72 -7.37 -12.50
CA HIS A 33 -7.79 -8.29 -13.14
C HIS A 33 -6.41 -8.27 -12.47
N ALA A 34 -5.89 -7.08 -12.15
CA ALA A 34 -4.66 -6.94 -11.37
C ALA A 34 -4.77 -7.62 -10.00
N LEU A 35 -5.85 -7.35 -9.25
CA LEU A 35 -6.08 -7.98 -7.94
C LEU A 35 -6.18 -9.51 -8.03
N SER A 36 -6.84 -10.06 -9.06
CA SER A 36 -6.88 -11.51 -9.29
C SER A 36 -5.51 -12.08 -9.67
N ALA A 37 -4.71 -11.37 -10.47
CA ALA A 37 -3.35 -11.79 -10.80
C ALA A 37 -2.43 -11.77 -9.57
N ILE A 38 -2.59 -10.77 -8.69
CA ILE A 38 -1.91 -10.71 -7.38
C ILE A 38 -2.30 -11.92 -6.53
N TYR A 39 -3.60 -12.26 -6.48
CA TYR A 39 -4.09 -13.43 -5.75
C TYR A 39 -3.39 -14.71 -6.21
N THR A 40 -3.36 -14.97 -7.52
CA THR A 40 -2.66 -16.13 -8.09
C THR A 40 -1.16 -16.10 -7.82
N ALA A 41 -0.52 -14.94 -7.92
CA ALA A 41 0.91 -14.79 -7.62
C ALA A 41 1.22 -15.13 -6.15
N LEU A 42 0.39 -14.69 -5.22
CA LEU A 42 0.53 -15.01 -3.81
C LEU A 42 0.35 -16.51 -3.56
N GLU A 43 -0.71 -17.14 -4.09
CA GLU A 43 -0.91 -18.59 -3.95
C GLU A 43 0.29 -19.38 -4.46
N ASN A 44 0.81 -19.04 -5.64
CA ASN A 44 1.97 -19.73 -6.22
C ASN A 44 3.26 -19.53 -5.42
N ASN A 45 3.37 -18.42 -4.67
CA ASN A 45 4.56 -18.07 -3.90
C ASN A 45 4.37 -18.24 -2.38
N GLN A 46 3.31 -18.93 -1.94
CA GLN A 46 2.99 -19.10 -0.52
C GLN A 46 4.20 -19.62 0.28
N ALA A 47 4.88 -20.66 -0.21
CA ALA A 47 6.02 -21.26 0.47
C ALA A 47 7.18 -20.26 0.66
N ALA A 48 7.46 -19.45 -0.37
CA ALA A 48 8.52 -18.44 -0.32
C ALA A 48 8.17 -17.30 0.66
N ILE A 49 6.90 -16.87 0.69
CA ILE A 49 6.44 -15.81 1.60
C ILE A 49 6.49 -16.28 3.07
N LEU A 50 6.07 -17.52 3.35
CA LEU A 50 6.16 -18.10 4.69
C LEU A 50 7.63 -18.29 5.12
N ALA A 51 8.52 -18.68 4.20
CA ALA A 51 9.95 -18.77 4.48
C ALA A 51 10.57 -17.40 4.77
N ALA A 52 10.19 -16.35 4.03
CA ALA A 52 10.61 -14.98 4.30
C ALA A 52 10.15 -14.52 5.69
N ASN A 53 8.91 -14.85 6.07
CA ASN A 53 8.42 -14.53 7.41
C ASN A 53 9.16 -15.26 8.52
N GLN A 54 9.57 -16.50 8.28
CA GLN A 54 10.36 -17.25 9.25
C GLN A 54 11.71 -16.56 9.54
N ILE A 55 12.36 -16.00 8.52
CA ILE A 55 13.57 -15.18 8.69
C ILE A 55 13.30 -13.96 9.56
N ASP A 56 12.20 -13.25 9.30
CA ASP A 56 11.80 -12.09 10.09
C ASP A 56 11.48 -12.47 11.56
N MET A 57 10.82 -13.62 11.78
CA MET A 57 10.53 -14.14 13.11
C MET A 57 11.81 -14.51 13.89
N GLU A 58 12.80 -15.11 13.22
CA GLU A 58 14.09 -15.41 13.82
C GLU A 58 14.85 -14.14 14.18
N LYS A 59 14.94 -13.17 13.26
CA LYS A 59 15.53 -11.85 13.54
C LYS A 59 14.82 -11.13 14.69
N GLY A 60 13.48 -11.17 14.71
CA GLY A 60 12.66 -10.59 15.78
C GLY A 60 12.97 -11.20 17.15
N ARG A 61 13.09 -12.54 17.22
CA ARG A 61 13.47 -13.25 18.46
C ARG A 61 14.89 -12.90 18.90
N SER A 62 15.85 -12.89 17.97
CA SER A 62 17.24 -12.50 18.27
C SER A 62 17.36 -11.07 18.77
N ASN A 63 16.52 -10.17 18.27
CA ASN A 63 16.45 -8.76 18.69
C ASN A 63 15.54 -8.52 19.91
N GLN A 64 15.07 -9.58 20.57
CA GLN A 64 14.21 -9.51 21.77
C GLN A 64 12.94 -8.69 21.56
N LEU A 65 12.34 -8.78 20.37
CA LEU A 65 11.04 -8.19 20.07
C LEU A 65 10.00 -8.77 21.04
N ASP A 66 9.11 -7.93 21.58
CA ASP A 66 8.12 -8.40 22.55
C ASP A 66 7.15 -9.42 21.93
N SER A 67 6.54 -10.24 22.78
CA SER A 67 5.68 -11.33 22.35
C SER A 67 4.45 -10.87 21.56
N ALA A 68 3.91 -9.68 21.83
CA ALA A 68 2.75 -9.15 21.11
C ALA A 68 3.15 -8.65 19.71
N LEU A 69 4.34 -8.10 19.54
CA LEU A 69 4.87 -7.73 18.23
C LEU A 69 5.29 -8.96 17.41
N LEU A 70 5.89 -9.99 18.05
CA LEU A 70 6.15 -11.28 17.40
C LEU A 70 4.87 -11.96 16.94
N ASP A 71 3.81 -11.95 17.77
CA ASP A 71 2.51 -12.45 17.36
C ASP A 71 1.98 -11.68 16.15
N ARG A 72 2.06 -10.35 16.11
CA ARG A 72 1.61 -9.57 14.95
C ARG A 72 2.45 -9.83 13.68
N LEU A 73 3.74 -10.10 13.84
CA LEU A 73 4.67 -10.37 12.77
C LEU A 73 4.43 -11.74 12.13
N GLU A 74 3.97 -12.71 12.91
CA GLU A 74 3.83 -14.10 12.48
C GLU A 74 2.78 -14.26 11.36
N LEU A 75 3.21 -14.92 10.30
CA LEU A 75 2.38 -15.31 9.16
C LEU A 75 2.32 -16.84 9.09
N THR A 76 1.28 -17.41 9.69
CA THR A 76 1.00 -18.85 9.58
C THR A 76 0.24 -19.17 8.29
N PRO A 77 0.18 -20.43 7.83
CA PRO A 77 -0.66 -20.81 6.69
C PRO A 77 -2.12 -20.38 6.83
N ALA A 78 -2.68 -20.42 8.05
CA ALA A 78 -4.03 -19.96 8.32
C ALA A 78 -4.19 -18.44 8.14
N ARG A 79 -3.23 -17.65 8.65
CA ARG A 79 -3.20 -16.19 8.48
C ARG A 79 -2.99 -15.79 7.03
N PHE A 80 -2.13 -16.51 6.30
CA PHE A 80 -1.94 -16.33 4.87
C PHE A 80 -3.24 -16.58 4.09
N LYS A 81 -3.97 -17.65 4.41
CA LYS A 81 -5.29 -17.91 3.82
C LYS A 81 -6.30 -16.81 4.14
N GLY A 82 -6.30 -16.28 5.37
CA GLY A 82 -7.12 -15.14 5.76
C GLY A 82 -6.80 -13.88 4.95
N MET A 83 -5.52 -13.61 4.74
CA MET A 83 -5.04 -12.51 3.90
C MET A 83 -5.51 -12.67 2.44
N LEU A 84 -5.46 -13.87 1.88
CA LEU A 84 -6.00 -14.17 0.54
C LEU A 84 -7.52 -14.04 0.46
N GLN A 85 -8.24 -14.40 1.52
CA GLN A 85 -9.68 -14.19 1.59
C GLN A 85 -10.02 -12.70 1.58
N GLY A 86 -9.30 -11.88 2.37
CA GLY A 86 -9.48 -10.42 2.35
C GLY A 86 -9.27 -9.82 0.96
N LEU A 87 -8.29 -10.32 0.19
CA LEU A 87 -8.10 -9.89 -1.21
C LEU A 87 -9.30 -10.25 -2.10
N LYS A 88 -9.88 -11.45 -1.95
CA LYS A 88 -11.11 -11.84 -2.66
C LYS A 88 -12.28 -10.92 -2.31
N ASP A 89 -12.41 -10.58 -1.04
CA ASP A 89 -13.46 -9.68 -0.58
C ASP A 89 -13.31 -8.29 -1.23
N VAL A 90 -12.08 -7.76 -1.31
CA VAL A 90 -11.79 -6.49 -2.01
C VAL A 90 -12.10 -6.55 -3.51
N ILE A 91 -11.79 -7.66 -4.18
CA ILE A 91 -12.15 -7.87 -5.60
C ILE A 91 -13.67 -7.76 -5.80
N ALA A 92 -14.45 -8.33 -4.88
CA ALA A 92 -15.90 -8.38 -4.92
C ALA A 92 -16.58 -7.04 -4.57
N LEU A 93 -15.87 -6.09 -3.95
CA LEU A 93 -16.42 -4.77 -3.66
C LEU A 93 -16.86 -4.04 -4.94
N VAL A 94 -17.89 -3.21 -4.81
CA VAL A 94 -18.27 -2.25 -5.84
C VAL A 94 -17.12 -1.25 -6.03
N ASP A 95 -16.82 -0.92 -7.28
CA ASP A 95 -15.84 0.12 -7.58
C ASP A 95 -16.38 1.48 -7.18
N PRO A 96 -15.73 2.21 -6.25
CA PRO A 96 -16.24 3.50 -5.81
C PRO A 96 -15.98 4.61 -6.84
N ILE A 97 -15.07 4.41 -7.79
CA ILE A 97 -14.57 5.47 -8.66
C ILE A 97 -15.52 5.73 -9.83
N GLY A 98 -15.81 7.01 -10.08
CA GLY A 98 -16.71 7.45 -11.16
C GLY A 98 -18.18 7.54 -10.75
N GLU A 99 -18.54 7.20 -9.50
CA GLU A 99 -19.90 7.39 -8.97
C GLU A 99 -20.27 8.88 -8.98
N ILE A 100 -21.43 9.21 -9.58
CA ILE A 100 -21.97 10.58 -9.61
C ILE A 100 -23.16 10.68 -8.66
N THR A 101 -23.10 11.64 -7.74
CA THR A 101 -24.18 11.98 -6.80
C THR A 101 -24.59 13.44 -6.94
N ASP A 102 -25.71 13.82 -6.31
CA ASP A 102 -26.22 15.19 -6.24
C ASP A 102 -26.44 15.87 -7.62
N LEU A 103 -26.79 15.08 -8.65
CA LEU A 103 -26.95 15.58 -10.01
C LEU A 103 -28.24 16.39 -10.17
N ALA A 104 -28.13 17.70 -10.39
CA ALA A 104 -29.26 18.62 -10.49
C ALA A 104 -29.08 19.68 -11.59
N TYR A 105 -30.19 20.10 -12.20
CA TYR A 105 -30.23 21.22 -13.14
C TYR A 105 -30.29 22.56 -12.40
N ARG A 106 -29.67 23.59 -12.98
CA ARG A 106 -29.74 24.98 -12.52
C ARG A 106 -30.60 25.83 -13.46
N PRO A 107 -31.15 26.98 -13.00
CA PRO A 107 -31.91 27.89 -13.85
C PRO A 107 -31.18 28.38 -15.11
N THR A 108 -29.85 28.34 -15.11
CA THR A 108 -28.99 28.67 -16.26
C THR A 108 -28.95 27.57 -17.33
N GLY A 109 -29.53 26.39 -17.09
CA GLY A 109 -29.50 25.23 -17.99
C GLY A 109 -28.35 24.26 -17.79
N ILE A 110 -27.37 24.58 -16.92
CA ILE A 110 -26.26 23.67 -16.60
C ILE A 110 -26.71 22.54 -15.65
N GLN A 111 -26.08 21.39 -15.77
CA GLN A 111 -26.22 20.26 -14.85
C GLN A 111 -24.97 20.20 -13.96
N ILE A 112 -25.17 20.13 -12.64
CA ILE A 112 -24.09 20.07 -11.65
C ILE A 112 -24.29 18.80 -10.84
N GLY A 113 -23.20 18.08 -10.59
CA GLY A 113 -23.16 16.93 -9.67
C GLY A 113 -21.77 16.79 -9.06
N LYS A 114 -21.60 15.79 -8.19
CA LYS A 114 -20.32 15.43 -7.59
C LYS A 114 -19.89 14.07 -8.11
N MET A 115 -18.67 13.96 -8.61
CA MET A 115 -18.09 12.69 -9.03
C MET A 115 -17.04 12.24 -8.01
N ARG A 116 -17.09 10.97 -7.60
CA ARG A 116 -16.05 10.39 -6.77
C ARG A 116 -14.82 10.05 -7.61
N VAL A 117 -13.67 10.59 -7.20
CA VAL A 117 -12.37 10.38 -7.84
C VAL A 117 -11.36 9.86 -6.81
N PRO A 118 -10.26 9.19 -7.23
CA PRO A 118 -9.18 8.81 -6.33
C PRO A 118 -8.55 10.05 -5.69
N LEU A 119 -7.89 9.85 -4.54
CA LEU A 119 -7.09 10.92 -3.92
C LEU A 119 -5.82 11.19 -4.73
N GLY A 120 -5.21 10.12 -5.25
CA GLY A 120 -3.97 10.16 -6.02
C GLY A 120 -2.97 9.15 -5.48
N VAL A 121 -2.09 9.61 -4.58
CA VAL A 121 -1.04 8.82 -3.95
C VAL A 121 -1.24 8.79 -2.44
N VAL A 122 -1.33 7.57 -1.90
CA VAL A 122 -1.43 7.30 -0.48
C VAL A 122 -0.06 6.90 0.06
N GLY A 123 0.40 7.50 1.14
CA GLY A 123 1.54 7.00 1.92
C GLY A 123 1.03 6.24 3.14
N MET A 124 1.35 4.97 3.28
CA MET A 124 0.97 4.19 4.47
C MET A 124 2.19 3.78 5.26
N ILE A 125 2.17 4.08 6.56
CA ILE A 125 3.24 3.73 7.49
C ILE A 125 2.67 2.77 8.52
N TYR A 126 3.24 1.58 8.63
CA TYR A 126 2.74 0.54 9.53
C TYR A 126 3.86 -0.23 10.22
N GLU A 127 3.51 -0.87 11.33
CA GLU A 127 4.41 -1.70 12.14
C GLU A 127 4.15 -3.19 11.91
N SER A 128 5.06 -4.04 12.37
CA SER A 128 5.08 -5.51 12.57
C SER A 128 3.90 -6.36 12.05
N ARG A 129 3.35 -6.08 10.88
CA ARG A 129 2.14 -6.72 10.34
C ARG A 129 2.26 -6.90 8.83
N PRO A 130 2.85 -8.02 8.38
CA PRO A 130 3.06 -8.27 6.95
C PRO A 130 1.76 -8.28 6.13
N ASN A 131 0.64 -8.70 6.72
CA ASN A 131 -0.67 -8.73 6.06
C ASN A 131 -1.14 -7.33 5.61
N VAL A 132 -0.73 -6.28 6.33
CA VAL A 132 -1.11 -4.89 6.01
C VAL A 132 -0.59 -4.49 4.64
N THR A 133 0.56 -5.02 4.22
CA THR A 133 1.14 -4.79 2.88
C THR A 133 0.12 -5.11 1.78
N LEU A 134 -0.54 -6.28 1.87
CA LEU A 134 -1.52 -6.69 0.88
C LEU A 134 -2.86 -5.96 1.06
N GLU A 135 -3.35 -5.84 2.30
CA GLU A 135 -4.62 -5.15 2.58
C GLU A 135 -4.60 -3.73 2.02
N ALA A 136 -3.53 -2.99 2.31
CA ALA A 136 -3.37 -1.61 1.86
C ALA A 136 -3.21 -1.51 0.35
N ALA A 137 -2.37 -2.35 -0.25
CA ALA A 137 -2.18 -2.40 -1.70
C ALA A 137 -3.49 -2.71 -2.43
N SER A 138 -4.25 -3.70 -1.96
CA SER A 138 -5.49 -4.12 -2.61
C SER A 138 -6.57 -3.04 -2.59
N LEU A 139 -6.74 -2.36 -1.44
CA LEU A 139 -7.67 -1.24 -1.31
C LEU A 139 -7.24 -0.03 -2.14
N ALA A 140 -5.94 0.28 -2.18
CA ALA A 140 -5.40 1.37 -2.99
C ALA A 140 -5.67 1.13 -4.48
N ILE A 141 -5.32 -0.07 -4.99
CA ILE A 141 -5.60 -0.46 -6.37
C ILE A 141 -7.09 -0.37 -6.67
N LYS A 142 -7.95 -0.96 -5.82
CA LYS A 142 -9.42 -0.95 -6.02
C LYS A 142 -9.98 0.46 -6.11
N SER A 143 -9.49 1.36 -5.25
CA SER A 143 -9.88 2.77 -5.21
C SER A 143 -9.12 3.66 -6.18
N GLY A 144 -8.31 3.11 -7.09
CA GLY A 144 -7.60 3.87 -8.13
C GLY A 144 -6.46 4.75 -7.62
N ASN A 145 -5.92 4.47 -6.44
CA ASN A 145 -4.81 5.20 -5.84
C ASN A 145 -3.50 4.43 -6.03
N ALA A 146 -2.41 5.16 -6.31
CA ALA A 146 -1.08 4.60 -6.10
C ALA A 146 -0.76 4.62 -4.60
N ILE A 147 0.11 3.73 -4.13
CA ILE A 147 0.46 3.64 -2.71
C ILE A 147 1.96 3.41 -2.49
N ILE A 148 2.50 4.14 -1.51
CA ILE A 148 3.84 3.95 -0.98
C ILE A 148 3.71 3.37 0.42
N LEU A 149 4.28 2.19 0.62
CA LEU A 149 4.18 1.38 1.82
C LEU A 149 5.52 1.41 2.57
N ARG A 150 5.51 1.93 3.79
CA ARG A 150 6.63 1.85 4.72
C ARG A 150 6.21 0.96 5.89
N GLY A 151 6.61 -0.31 5.82
CA GLY A 151 6.45 -1.26 6.92
C GLY A 151 7.54 -1.11 8.00
N GLY A 152 7.35 -1.83 9.11
CA GLY A 152 8.37 -1.97 10.15
C GLY A 152 9.60 -2.73 9.65
N SER A 153 10.77 -2.38 10.17
CA SER A 153 12.05 -3.02 9.82
C SER A 153 12.08 -4.52 10.16
N GLU A 154 11.28 -4.92 11.13
CA GLU A 154 11.12 -6.29 11.61
C GLU A 154 10.34 -7.19 10.66
N ALA A 155 9.62 -6.63 9.69
CA ALA A 155 8.82 -7.36 8.69
C ALA A 155 9.38 -7.22 7.27
N LEU A 156 10.66 -6.86 7.13
CA LEU A 156 11.25 -6.43 5.86
C LEU A 156 11.22 -7.54 4.81
N GLU A 157 11.59 -8.78 5.17
CA GLU A 157 11.64 -9.88 4.22
C GLU A 157 10.23 -10.31 3.79
N SER A 158 9.30 -10.41 4.73
CA SER A 158 7.89 -10.69 4.44
C SER A 158 7.29 -9.62 3.51
N ASN A 159 7.53 -8.34 3.81
CA ASN A 159 6.97 -7.24 3.03
C ASN A 159 7.50 -7.25 1.60
N LYS A 160 8.80 -7.53 1.42
CA LYS A 160 9.41 -7.68 0.09
C LYS A 160 8.81 -8.86 -0.67
N ALA A 161 8.66 -10.02 -0.03
CA ALA A 161 8.09 -11.21 -0.69
C ALA A 161 6.64 -10.97 -1.14
N ILE A 162 5.84 -10.27 -0.31
CA ILE A 162 4.47 -9.87 -0.68
C ILE A 162 4.49 -8.82 -1.80
N ALA A 163 5.38 -7.83 -1.73
CA ALA A 163 5.53 -6.78 -2.73
C ALA A 163 5.87 -7.34 -4.12
N GLU A 164 6.73 -8.36 -4.20
CA GLU A 164 7.08 -9.01 -5.46
C GLU A 164 5.87 -9.70 -6.10
N ALA A 165 5.03 -10.38 -5.30
CA ALA A 165 3.77 -10.94 -5.80
C ALA A 165 2.79 -9.86 -6.29
N VAL A 166 2.73 -8.73 -5.57
CA VAL A 166 1.92 -7.56 -5.98
C VAL A 166 2.43 -6.99 -7.30
N LYS A 167 3.75 -6.77 -7.41
CA LYS A 167 4.43 -6.26 -8.60
C LYS A 167 4.19 -7.16 -9.80
N HIS A 168 4.27 -8.48 -9.61
CA HIS A 168 3.96 -9.46 -10.65
C HIS A 168 2.51 -9.32 -11.14
N GLY A 169 1.54 -9.26 -10.23
CA GLY A 169 0.13 -9.14 -10.60
C GLY A 169 -0.20 -7.83 -11.33
N LEU A 170 0.41 -6.70 -10.92
CA LEU A 170 0.30 -5.43 -11.64
C LEU A 170 0.83 -5.56 -13.07
N LYS A 171 2.01 -6.16 -13.24
CA LYS A 171 2.64 -6.36 -14.55
C LYS A 171 1.80 -7.26 -15.46
N VAL A 172 1.25 -8.36 -14.93
CA VAL A 172 0.35 -9.27 -15.68
C VAL A 172 -0.87 -8.51 -16.21
N ALA A 173 -1.45 -7.62 -15.40
CA ALA A 173 -2.58 -6.81 -15.82
C ALA A 173 -2.21 -5.60 -16.69
N GLY A 174 -0.94 -5.33 -16.93
CA GLY A 174 -0.49 -4.16 -17.69
C GLY A 174 -0.63 -2.84 -16.92
N LEU A 175 -0.74 -2.88 -15.60
CA LEU A 175 -0.68 -1.69 -14.74
C LEU A 175 0.77 -1.35 -14.40
N PRO A 176 1.10 -0.07 -14.12
CA PRO A 176 2.45 0.32 -13.73
C PRO A 176 2.89 -0.41 -12.47
N GLU A 177 4.09 -0.97 -12.48
CA GLU A 177 4.64 -1.67 -11.31
C GLU A 177 4.77 -0.76 -10.07
N HIS A 178 4.97 0.54 -10.29
CA HIS A 178 5.07 1.54 -9.22
C HIS A 178 3.71 2.01 -8.67
N SER A 179 2.61 1.39 -9.10
CA SER A 179 1.28 1.57 -8.49
C SER A 179 1.29 1.19 -7.00
N VAL A 180 2.12 0.22 -6.63
CA VAL A 180 2.38 -0.17 -5.26
C VAL A 180 3.88 -0.23 -5.07
N GLN A 181 4.42 0.55 -4.14
CA GLN A 181 5.85 0.56 -3.83
C GLN A 181 6.05 0.26 -2.35
N VAL A 182 6.93 -0.69 -2.03
CA VAL A 182 7.38 -0.92 -0.66
C VAL A 182 8.77 -0.29 -0.50
N ILE A 183 8.94 0.50 0.55
CA ILE A 183 10.24 1.09 0.89
C ILE A 183 11.18 -0.02 1.37
N GLU A 184 12.29 -0.22 0.66
CA GLU A 184 13.20 -1.36 0.89
C GLU A 184 14.35 -1.08 1.88
N THR A 185 14.36 0.10 2.48
CA THR A 185 15.35 0.50 3.48
C THR A 185 14.79 0.43 4.91
N SER A 186 15.64 0.07 5.86
CA SER A 186 15.35 0.14 7.29
C SER A 186 15.60 1.54 7.89
N ASP A 187 16.14 2.47 7.11
CA ASP A 187 16.45 3.83 7.56
C ASP A 187 15.18 4.58 7.98
N ARG A 188 15.18 5.08 9.22
CA ARG A 188 14.07 5.83 9.81
C ARG A 188 13.89 7.20 9.16
N ALA A 189 14.90 7.72 8.46
CA ALA A 189 14.81 8.96 7.70
C ALA A 189 13.77 8.89 6.58
N ALA A 190 13.54 7.70 6.00
CA ALA A 190 12.53 7.48 4.96
C ALA A 190 11.12 7.92 5.40
N VAL A 191 10.78 7.74 6.69
CA VAL A 191 9.49 8.18 7.25
C VAL A 191 9.37 9.69 7.21
N GLY A 192 10.42 10.42 7.62
CA GLY A 192 10.45 11.88 7.62
C GLY A 192 10.31 12.46 6.21
N HIS A 193 10.98 11.85 5.23
CA HIS A 193 10.77 12.21 3.82
C HIS A 193 9.33 11.92 3.37
N LEU A 194 8.83 10.69 3.59
CA LEU A 194 7.49 10.30 3.12
C LEU A 194 6.38 11.23 3.62
N ILE A 195 6.41 11.63 4.89
CA ILE A 195 5.36 12.49 5.50
C ILE A 195 5.50 13.99 5.13
N THR A 196 6.56 14.37 4.42
CA THR A 196 6.80 15.77 4.00
C THR A 196 6.78 15.97 2.48
N MET A 197 6.64 14.90 1.70
CA MET A 197 6.60 14.91 0.23
C MET A 197 5.24 15.34 -0.36
N ALA A 198 4.74 16.51 0.03
CA ALA A 198 3.43 17.03 -0.41
C ALA A 198 3.27 17.23 -1.92
N GLU A 199 4.38 17.27 -2.67
CA GLU A 199 4.36 17.28 -4.14
C GLU A 199 3.85 15.94 -4.72
N TYR A 200 4.18 14.83 -4.06
CA TYR A 200 3.96 13.48 -4.59
C TYR A 200 2.89 12.70 -3.84
N VAL A 201 2.65 12.99 -2.57
CA VAL A 201 1.77 12.21 -1.69
C VAL A 201 0.64 13.09 -1.19
N ASP A 202 -0.60 12.63 -1.38
CA ASP A 202 -1.80 13.42 -1.10
C ASP A 202 -2.36 13.14 0.30
N VAL A 203 -2.08 11.96 0.87
CA VAL A 203 -2.53 11.57 2.21
C VAL A 203 -1.58 10.58 2.86
N ILE A 204 -1.44 10.67 4.18
CA ILE A 204 -0.73 9.71 5.02
C ILE A 204 -1.70 8.92 5.89
N VAL A 205 -1.49 7.60 5.97
CA VAL A 205 -2.26 6.68 6.82
C VAL A 205 -1.29 5.96 7.77
N PRO A 206 -1.14 6.39 9.03
CA PRO A 206 -0.34 5.70 10.03
C PRO A 206 -1.15 4.57 10.69
N ARG A 207 -0.59 3.36 10.74
CA ARG A 207 -1.20 2.20 11.40
C ARG A 207 -0.20 1.51 12.33
N GLY A 208 -0.17 1.92 13.59
CA GLY A 208 0.75 1.38 14.58
C GLY A 208 0.44 1.86 16.00
N GLY A 209 1.45 1.81 16.87
CA GLY A 209 1.36 2.30 18.23
C GLY A 209 1.15 3.82 18.32
N LYS A 210 0.79 4.27 19.52
CA LYS A 210 0.55 5.69 19.83
C LYS A 210 1.75 6.57 19.48
N SER A 211 2.98 6.11 19.73
CA SER A 211 4.21 6.85 19.42
C SER A 211 4.42 7.10 17.93
N LEU A 212 4.10 6.11 17.07
CA LEU A 212 4.18 6.28 15.62
C LEU A 212 3.16 7.32 15.15
N ILE A 213 1.91 7.18 15.62
CA ILE A 213 0.82 8.08 15.24
C ILE A 213 1.15 9.52 15.68
N GLU A 214 1.59 9.71 16.93
CA GLU A 214 2.00 11.03 17.44
C GLU A 214 3.13 11.64 16.62
N ARG A 215 4.16 10.85 16.27
CA ARG A 215 5.26 11.33 15.43
C ARG A 215 4.77 11.80 14.07
N VAL A 216 3.98 10.97 13.38
CA VAL A 216 3.45 11.30 12.05
C VAL A 216 2.57 12.53 12.12
N THR A 217 1.65 12.61 13.09
CA THR A 217 0.75 13.75 13.24
C THR A 217 1.50 15.07 13.53
N ASN A 218 2.59 15.02 14.28
CA ASN A 218 3.36 16.22 14.64
C ASN A 218 4.32 16.69 13.53
N GLU A 219 4.86 15.77 12.73
CA GLU A 219 5.90 16.06 11.73
C GLU A 219 5.35 16.18 10.29
N ALA A 220 4.17 15.62 10.01
CA ALA A 220 3.62 15.58 8.66
C ALA A 220 3.27 16.97 8.12
N ARG A 221 3.59 17.18 6.83
CA ARG A 221 3.12 18.34 6.04
C ARG A 221 2.03 17.96 5.03
N ILE A 222 1.62 16.70 5.07
CA ILE A 222 0.58 16.08 4.24
C ILE A 222 -0.62 15.76 5.15
N PRO A 223 -1.86 15.84 4.68
CA PRO A 223 -3.03 15.41 5.45
C PRO A 223 -2.88 13.98 6.01
N VAL A 224 -3.26 13.78 7.27
CA VAL A 224 -3.21 12.49 7.97
C VAL A 224 -4.64 12.03 8.26
N ILE A 225 -4.94 10.75 7.99
CA ILE A 225 -6.23 10.09 8.29
C ILE A 225 -6.06 9.07 9.42
#